data_AF-A0A5C6X8P5-F1
#
_entry.id   AF-A0A5C6X8P5-F1
#
_cell.length_a   1.000
_cell.length_b   1.000
_cell.length_c   1.000
_cell.angle_alpha   90.00
_cell.angle_beta   90.00
_cell.angle_gamma   90.00
#
_symmetry.space_group_name_H-M   'P 1'
#
loop_
_entity.id
_entity.type
_entity.pdbx_description
1 polymer ?
#
loop_
_entity_poly.entity_id
_entity_poly.type
_entity_poly.pdbx_seq_one_letter_code
_entity_poly.pdbx_strand_id
1 'polypeptide(L)'
;MRLRGRPRGNAVFSIALAAGETLTATVSNVADATNDMALYLISDCGDERASCQAGSDLPGEGAESATFTATEAGAYLRPGDGFLDGRRQRSVRNHRDGELKVVPSPAA
;
A
#
# COMPACT_ATOMS: atom_id res chain seq x y z
N MET A 1 -1.39 -16.16 1.34
CA MET A 1 -0.56 -15.97 0.13
C MET A 1 0.29 -14.72 0.33
N ARG A 2 1.64 -14.81 0.27
CA ARG A 2 2.53 -13.65 0.48
C ARG A 2 2.93 -13.10 -0.88
N LEU A 3 2.25 -12.06 -1.36
CA LEU A 3 2.68 -11.35 -2.57
C LEU A 3 3.96 -10.57 -2.23
N ARG A 4 5.12 -11.03 -2.70
CA ARG A 4 6.38 -10.29 -2.60
C ARG A 4 6.59 -9.51 -3.89
N GLY A 5 6.10 -8.28 -3.94
CA GLY A 5 6.36 -7.34 -5.04
C GLY A 5 7.34 -6.25 -4.60
N ARG A 6 8.23 -5.83 -5.50
CA ARG A 6 8.96 -4.55 -5.34
C ARG A 6 8.08 -3.46 -5.97
N PRO A 7 7.30 -2.70 -5.18
CA PRO A 7 6.46 -1.66 -5.71
C PRO A 7 7.37 -0.56 -6.26
N ARG A 8 7.18 -0.24 -7.55
CA ARG A 8 7.59 1.07 -8.08
C ARG A 8 6.68 2.11 -7.42
N GLY A 9 7.11 3.35 -7.24
CA GLY A 9 6.44 4.40 -6.43
C GLY A 9 5.04 4.81 -6.91
N ASN A 10 4.49 4.08 -7.87
CA ASN A 10 3.12 4.17 -8.37
C ASN A 10 2.57 2.79 -8.78
N ALA A 11 3.03 1.71 -8.15
CA ALA A 11 2.55 0.37 -8.44
C ALA A 11 1.16 0.18 -7.82
N VAL A 12 0.22 -0.29 -8.63
CA VAL A 12 -1.10 -0.72 -8.16
C VAL A 12 -1.17 -2.24 -8.27
N PHE A 13 -1.64 -2.89 -7.21
CA PHE A 13 -1.77 -4.34 -7.12
C PHE A 13 -3.26 -4.69 -7.03
N SER A 14 -3.75 -5.46 -8.00
CA SER A 14 -5.08 -6.07 -7.91
C SER A 14 -5.05 -7.22 -6.90
N ILE A 15 -5.94 -7.19 -5.93
CA ILE A 15 -6.14 -8.25 -4.96
C ILE A 15 -7.52 -8.88 -5.20
N ALA A 16 -7.53 -10.18 -5.43
CA ALA A 16 -8.77 -10.95 -5.43
C ALA A 16 -9.18 -11.21 -3.98
N LEU A 17 -10.28 -10.60 -3.56
CA LEU A 17 -10.96 -10.86 -2.29
C LEU A 17 -12.37 -11.34 -2.58
N ALA A 18 -12.87 -12.28 -1.79
CA ALA A 18 -14.31 -12.56 -1.73
C ALA A 18 -15.01 -11.53 -0.83
N ALA A 19 -16.31 -11.31 -1.05
CA ALA A 19 -17.12 -10.56 -0.10
C ALA A 19 -17.08 -11.24 1.28
N GLY A 20 -16.92 -10.45 2.35
CA GLY A 20 -16.71 -10.89 3.72
C GLY A 20 -15.25 -11.25 4.06
N GLU A 21 -14.35 -11.37 3.09
CA GLU A 21 -12.94 -11.66 3.34
C GLU A 21 -12.23 -10.42 3.91
N THR A 22 -11.36 -10.63 4.89
CA THR A 22 -10.59 -9.54 5.49
C THR A 22 -9.15 -9.58 5.02
N LEU A 23 -8.62 -8.42 4.64
CA LEU A 23 -7.26 -8.22 4.20
C LEU A 23 -6.52 -7.33 5.18
N THR A 24 -5.34 -7.76 5.63
CA THR A 24 -4.34 -6.87 6.23
C THR A 24 -3.16 -6.74 5.28
N ALA A 25 -2.84 -5.51 4.89
CA ALA A 25 -1.69 -5.18 4.07
C ALA A 25 -0.72 -4.31 4.87
N THR A 26 0.58 -4.54 4.66
CA THR A 26 1.66 -3.78 5.28
C THR A 26 2.72 -3.48 4.25
N VAL A 27 3.09 -2.22 4.09
CA VAL A 27 4.24 -1.81 3.27
C VAL A 27 5.35 -1.29 4.19
N SER A 28 6.59 -1.66 3.92
CA SER A 28 7.75 -1.23 4.70
C SER A 28 8.93 -0.92 3.80
N ASN A 29 9.84 -0.07 4.28
CA ASN A 29 11.15 0.10 3.65
C ASN A 29 11.91 -1.23 3.54
N VAL A 30 12.73 -1.35 2.48
CA VAL A 30 13.67 -2.45 2.25
C VAL A 30 15.04 -2.02 2.70
N ALA A 31 15.71 -2.89 3.48
CA ALA A 31 17.05 -2.64 4.00
C ALA A 31 17.13 -1.28 4.74
N ASP A 32 18.18 -0.49 4.49
CA ASP A 32 18.45 0.78 5.18
C ASP A 32 17.73 1.98 4.53
N ALA A 33 16.67 1.74 3.74
CA ALA A 33 15.89 2.82 3.16
C ALA A 33 15.07 3.56 4.22
N THR A 34 14.98 4.87 4.06
CA THR A 34 14.38 5.81 5.02
C THR A 34 13.23 6.58 4.40
N ASN A 35 12.43 5.93 3.54
CA ASN A 35 11.29 6.60 2.92
C ASN A 35 10.15 6.72 3.92
N ASP A 36 9.40 7.81 3.78
CA ASP A 36 8.09 7.96 4.41
C ASP A 36 7.12 7.12 3.58
N MET A 37 6.58 6.06 4.17
CA MET A 37 5.78 5.10 3.43
C MET A 37 4.30 5.50 3.51
N ALA A 38 3.54 5.16 2.46
CA ALA A 38 2.10 5.29 2.44
C ALA A 38 1.47 4.04 1.85
N LEU A 39 0.27 3.66 2.31
CA LEU A 39 -0.48 2.53 1.80
C LEU A 39 -1.96 2.87 1.71
N TYR A 40 -2.54 2.70 0.52
CA TYR A 40 -3.96 2.91 0.29
C TYR A 40 -4.59 1.67 -0.35
N LEU A 41 -5.82 1.37 0.07
CA LEU A 41 -6.70 0.39 -0.56
C LEU A 41 -7.84 1.17 -1.23
N ILE A 42 -7.98 0.98 -2.53
CA ILE A 42 -8.92 1.69 -3.39
C ILE A 42 -9.80 0.69 -4.14
N SER A 43 -11.04 1.08 -4.42
CA SER A 43 -11.95 0.28 -5.26
C SER A 43 -11.88 0.66 -6.75
N ASP A 44 -11.36 1.85 -7.08
CA ASP A 44 -11.22 2.34 -8.46
C ASP A 44 -9.86 2.99 -8.69
N CYS A 45 -9.08 2.43 -9.62
CA CYS A 45 -7.78 2.98 -10.05
C CYS A 45 -7.91 4.33 -10.79
N GLY A 46 -9.09 4.67 -11.32
CA GLY A 46 -9.35 5.92 -12.03
C GLY A 46 -9.66 7.11 -11.12
N ASP A 47 -10.12 6.85 -9.89
CA ASP A 47 -10.43 7.87 -8.88
C ASP A 47 -10.02 7.39 -7.48
N GLU A 48 -8.71 7.42 -7.23
CA GLU A 48 -8.10 6.89 -6.00
C GLU A 48 -8.56 7.64 -4.75
N ARG A 49 -8.88 8.93 -4.88
CA ARG A 49 -9.31 9.79 -3.76
C ARG A 49 -10.75 9.51 -3.36
N ALA A 50 -11.66 9.41 -4.33
CA ALA A 50 -13.06 9.13 -4.03
C ALA A 50 -13.29 7.65 -3.66
N SER A 51 -12.42 6.75 -4.12
CA SER A 51 -12.58 5.29 -3.93
C SER A 51 -11.76 4.70 -2.78
N CYS A 52 -11.09 5.53 -1.97
CA CYS A 52 -10.31 5.07 -0.82
C CYS A 52 -11.21 4.36 0.21
N GLN A 53 -10.91 3.09 0.46
CA GLN A 53 -11.63 2.25 1.42
C GLN A 53 -10.88 2.15 2.75
N ALA A 54 -9.54 2.15 2.69
CA ALA A 54 -8.66 2.12 3.86
C ALA A 54 -7.28 2.66 3.47
N GLY A 55 -6.54 3.21 4.43
CA GLY A 55 -5.15 3.58 4.18
C GLY A 55 -4.43 4.06 5.44
N SER A 56 -3.11 4.16 5.33
CA SER A 56 -2.21 4.68 6.36
C SER A 56 -1.07 5.43 5.70
N ASP A 57 -0.79 6.62 6.23
CA ASP A 57 0.20 7.60 5.75
C ASP A 57 0.63 8.43 6.96
N LEU A 58 1.27 7.75 7.92
CA LEU A 58 1.76 8.37 9.14
C LEU A 58 3.13 8.99 8.86
N PRO A 59 3.38 10.25 9.26
CA PRO A 59 4.63 10.90 8.97
C PRO A 59 5.79 10.20 9.69
N GLY A 60 6.78 9.76 8.93
CA GLY A 60 8.05 9.27 9.46
C GLY A 60 8.58 8.01 8.77
N GLU A 61 9.76 7.60 9.19
CA GLU A 61 10.33 6.34 8.71
C GLU A 61 9.60 5.17 9.38
N GLY A 62 8.93 4.32 8.58
CA GLY A 62 8.12 3.27 9.18
C GLY A 62 7.45 2.33 8.19
N ALA A 63 6.81 1.31 8.76
CA ALA A 63 5.91 0.45 8.02
C ALA A 63 4.48 0.97 8.17
N GLU A 64 3.77 1.12 7.07
CA GLU A 64 2.35 1.46 7.06
C GLU A 64 1.51 0.21 6.94
N SER A 65 0.39 0.16 7.67
CA SER A 65 -0.53 -0.97 7.63
C SER A 65 -1.98 -0.54 7.50
N ALA A 66 -2.75 -1.29 6.71
CA ALA A 66 -4.16 -1.07 6.50
C ALA A 66 -4.91 -2.41 6.58
N THR A 67 -6.07 -2.41 7.22
CA THR A 67 -6.97 -3.57 7.30
C THR A 67 -8.32 -3.20 6.69
N PHE A 68 -8.86 -4.09 5.86
CA PHE A 68 -10.11 -3.89 5.15
C PHE A 68 -10.89 -5.20 5.05
N THR A 69 -12.20 -5.16 5.29
CA THR A 69 -13.11 -6.29 5.03
C THR A 69 -13.91 -5.97 3.77
N ALA A 70 -13.80 -6.84 2.78
CA ALA A 70 -14.41 -6.66 1.47
C ALA A 70 -15.95 -6.76 1.57
N THR A 71 -16.65 -5.72 1.14
CA THR A 71 -18.12 -5.77 0.98
C THR A 71 -18.53 -6.41 -0.33
N GLU A 72 -17.68 -6.30 -1.34
CA GLU A 72 -17.82 -6.86 -2.69
C GLU A 72 -16.53 -7.55 -3.12
N ALA A 73 -16.58 -8.34 -4.19
CA ALA A 73 -15.39 -9.04 -4.66
C ALA A 73 -14.38 -8.10 -5.32
N GLY A 74 -13.11 -8.23 -4.93
CA GLY A 74 -11.99 -7.49 -5.51
C GLY A 74 -11.65 -6.18 -4.79
N ALA A 75 -10.36 -5.83 -4.80
CA ALA A 75 -9.83 -4.58 -4.29
C ALA A 75 -8.49 -4.25 -4.97
N TYR A 76 -8.05 -2.99 -4.91
CA TYR A 76 -6.72 -2.58 -5.37
C TYR A 76 -5.91 -2.00 -4.21
N LEU A 77 -4.64 -2.39 -4.12
CA LEU A 77 -3.67 -1.79 -3.20
C LEU A 77 -2.72 -0.87 -3.95
N ARG A 78 -2.48 0.30 -3.40
CA ARG A 78 -1.49 1.26 -3.88
C ARG A 78 -0.53 1.67 -2.76
N PRO A 79 0.68 1.12 -2.76
CA PRO A 79 1.79 1.68 -1.99
C PRO A 79 2.26 2.99 -2.60
N GLY A 80 2.54 3.97 -1.75
CA GLY A 80 3.22 5.22 -2.10
C GLY A 80 4.45 5.43 -1.22
N ASP A 81 5.37 6.25 -1.69
CA ASP A 81 6.37 6.93 -0.88
C ASP A 81 5.86 8.38 -0.66
N GLY A 82 5.45 8.68 0.57
CA GLY A 82 5.07 10.01 1.02
C GLY A 82 6.23 10.98 0.82
N PHE A 83 5.94 12.14 0.24
CA PHE A 83 6.92 13.21 0.11
C PHE A 83 6.90 14.00 1.41
N LEU A 84 7.86 13.76 2.31
CA LEU A 84 8.05 14.67 3.45
C LEU A 84 8.36 16.08 2.90
N ASP A 85 7.47 17.01 3.23
CA ASP A 85 7.56 18.42 2.92
C ASP A 85 8.96 18.98 3.26
N GLY A 86 9.63 19.57 2.26
CA GLY A 86 10.72 20.52 2.48
C GLY A 86 12.17 20.15 2.12
N ARG A 87 12.55 18.90 1.80
CA ARG A 87 13.91 18.62 1.30
C ARG A 87 13.91 18.17 -0.15
N ARG A 88 14.34 19.06 -1.05
CA ARG A 88 14.69 18.74 -2.44
C ARG A 88 15.82 17.69 -2.48
N GLN A 89 15.51 16.40 -2.38
CA GLN A 89 16.44 15.34 -2.74
C GLN A 89 16.57 15.36 -4.26
N ARG A 90 17.73 15.83 -4.75
CA ARG A 90 18.18 15.86 -6.16
C ARG A 90 18.39 14.45 -6.76
N SER A 91 17.71 13.44 -6.23
CA SER A 91 17.83 12.07 -6.68
C SER A 91 16.53 11.37 -6.31
N VAL A 92 15.59 11.30 -7.26
CA VAL A 92 14.61 10.21 -7.29
C VAL A 92 15.42 8.93 -7.52
N ARG A 93 16.09 8.45 -6.48
CA ARG A 93 16.91 7.25 -6.55
C ARG A 93 15.96 6.10 -6.28
N ASN A 94 15.44 5.57 -7.39
CA ASN A 94 14.84 4.26 -7.56
C ASN A 94 13.74 3.90 -6.54
N HIS A 95 12.48 4.01 -6.95
CA HIS A 95 11.35 3.44 -6.20
C HIS A 95 11.39 1.89 -6.17
N ARG A 96 12.45 1.27 -5.64
CA ARG A 96 12.56 -0.20 -5.48
C ARG A 96 12.70 -0.60 -4.01
N ASP A 97 12.53 0.38 -3.12
CA ASP A 97 12.96 0.30 -1.74
C ASP A 97 11.78 0.07 -0.79
N GLY A 98 10.61 -0.30 -1.30
CA GLY A 98 9.47 -0.79 -0.52
C GLY A 98 9.27 -2.31 -0.67
N GLU A 99 8.76 -2.98 0.37
CA GLU A 99 8.23 -4.35 0.30
C GLU A 99 6.78 -4.30 0.79
N LEU A 100 5.85 -4.77 -0.06
CA LEU A 100 4.46 -4.97 0.31
C LEU A 100 4.27 -6.41 0.81
N LYS A 101 3.62 -6.57 1.95
CA LYS A 101 3.16 -7.84 2.52
C LYS A 101 1.65 -7.81 2.66
N VAL A 102 1.01 -8.88 2.23
CA VAL A 102 -0.45 -9.00 2.17
C VAL A 102 -0.85 -10.30 2.88
N VAL A 103 -1.79 -10.21 3.83
CA VAL A 103 -2.30 -11.33 4.60
C VAL A 103 -3.83 -11.33 4.53
N PRO A 104 -4.43 -12.15 3.66
CA PRO A 104 -5.87 -12.38 3.65
C PRO A 104 -6.30 -13.36 4.75
N SER A 105 -7.51 -13.16 5.27
CA SER A 105 -8.22 -14.03 6.22
C SER A 105 -9.61 -14.34 5.66
N PRO A 106 -10.03 -15.62 5.64
CA PRO A 106 -11.28 -16.04 5.02
C PRO A 106 -12.50 -15.36 5.63
N ALA A 107 -13.55 -15.22 4.82
CA ALA A 107 -14.88 -14.82 5.28
C ALA A 107 -15.41 -15.84 6.31
N ALA A 108 -16.07 -15.34 7.36
CA ALA A 108 -16.72 -16.15 8.38
C ALA A 108 -17.97 -16.88 7.84
#